data_AF-A0A1I0K6U8-F1
#
_entry.id   AF-A0A1I0K6U8-F1
#
_cell.length_a   1.000
_cell.length_b   1.000
_cell.length_c   1.000
_cell.angle_alpha   90.00
_cell.angle_beta   90.00
_cell.angle_gamma   90.00
#
_symmetry.space_group_name_H-M   'P 1'
#
loop_
_entity.id
_entity.type
_entity.pdbx_description
1 polymer ?
#
loop_
_entity_poly.entity_id
_entity_poly.type
_entity_poly.pdbx_seq_one_letter_code
_entity_poly.pdbx_strand_id
1 'polypeptide(L)'
;METSQTQKEQMEVAQMRFGVIAPLVQGTYPDISMAAYCRRVSQTPLRLPDGRTFQYKPKTVAKWYQLYAQGGMEALTPRTRCDKGGTRVITEEAEEGIRRLRREYPRLNATQIREKLVQDGVLAATVSVI
;
A
#
# COMPACT_ATOMS: atom_id res chain seq x y z
N MET A 1 17.71 -7.15 12.20
CA MET A 1 18.00 -5.70 12.14
C MET A 1 16.98 -4.93 11.28
N GLU A 2 16.21 -5.60 10.40
CA GLU A 2 15.24 -4.96 9.49
C GLU A 2 13.96 -4.42 10.16
N THR A 3 13.53 -5.00 11.29
CA THR A 3 12.26 -4.62 11.96
C THR A 3 12.27 -3.21 12.57
N SER A 4 13.42 -2.73 13.08
CA SER A 4 13.54 -1.38 13.65
C SER A 4 13.50 -0.28 12.60
N GLN A 5 14.03 -0.51 11.39
CA GLN A 5 14.00 0.48 10.31
C GLN A 5 12.57 0.69 9.81
N THR A 6 11.83 -0.39 9.61
CA THR A 6 10.43 -0.31 9.16
C THR A 6 9.53 0.38 10.18
N GLN A 7 9.72 0.16 11.48
CA GLN A 7 8.95 0.87 12.51
C GLN A 7 9.24 2.37 12.51
N LYS A 8 10.49 2.76 12.31
CA LYS A 8 10.89 4.17 12.23
C LYS A 8 10.25 4.85 11.02
N GLU A 9 10.31 4.22 9.85
CA GLU A 9 9.67 4.74 8.62
C GLU A 9 8.15 4.87 8.78
N GLN A 10 7.50 3.89 9.41
CA GLN A 10 6.06 3.93 9.68
C GLN A 10 5.69 5.09 10.62
N MET A 11 6.50 5.33 11.65
CA MET A 11 6.32 6.45 12.58
C MET A 11 6.51 7.80 11.87
N GLU A 12 7.53 7.94 11.02
CA GLU A 12 7.78 9.15 10.25
C GLU A 12 6.60 9.46 9.30
N VAL A 13 6.00 8.42 8.70
CA VAL A 13 4.78 8.59 7.90
C VAL A 13 3.60 9.02 8.77
N ALA A 14 3.43 8.45 9.97
CA ALA A 14 2.37 8.83 10.90
C ALA A 14 2.50 10.30 11.33
N GLN A 15 3.72 10.73 11.67
CA GLN A 15 4.03 12.12 12.03
C GLN A 15 3.77 13.08 10.87
N MET A 16 4.19 12.72 9.66
CA MET A 16 3.91 13.51 8.46
C MET A 16 2.40 13.67 8.26
N ARG A 17 1.63 12.58 8.33
CA ARG A 17 0.16 12.62 8.21
C ARG A 17 -0.46 13.49 9.29
N PHE A 18 0.02 13.37 10.53
CA PHE A 18 -0.45 14.19 11.64
C PHE A 18 -0.19 15.67 11.40
N GLY A 19 1.00 16.05 10.94
CA GLY A 19 1.32 17.45 10.59
C GLY A 19 0.35 18.05 9.56
N VAL A 20 -0.13 17.24 8.62
CA VAL A 20 -1.13 17.67 7.61
C VAL A 20 -2.53 17.83 8.23
N ILE A 21 -2.90 17.05 9.24
CA ILE A 21 -4.25 17.13 9.84
C ILE A 21 -4.28 17.92 11.15
N ALA A 22 -3.13 18.32 11.71
CA ALA A 22 -3.06 19.01 12.99
C ALA A 22 -3.96 20.26 13.05
N PRO A 23 -4.05 21.10 11.98
CA PRO A 23 -5.01 22.21 11.98
C PRO A 23 -6.47 21.77 12.04
N LEU A 24 -6.83 20.62 11.44
CA LEU A 24 -8.18 20.05 11.54
C LEU A 24 -8.48 19.54 12.95
N VAL A 25 -7.49 18.91 13.60
CA VAL A 25 -7.61 18.40 14.97
C VAL A 25 -7.77 19.56 15.96
N GLN A 26 -7.02 20.64 15.75
CA GLN A 26 -7.04 21.83 16.62
C GLN A 26 -8.18 22.81 16.29
N GLY A 27 -8.85 22.64 15.15
CA GLY A 27 -9.86 23.60 14.67
C GLY A 27 -9.27 24.95 14.25
N THR A 28 -7.98 24.99 13.91
CA THR A 28 -7.23 26.24 13.60
C THR A 28 -7.07 26.49 12.11
N TYR A 29 -7.78 25.75 11.25
CA TYR A 29 -7.73 25.96 9.82
C TYR A 29 -8.55 27.20 9.40
N PRO A 30 -8.03 28.05 8.49
CA PRO A 30 -8.70 29.30 8.10
C PRO A 30 -9.84 29.08 7.09
N ASP A 31 -9.97 27.87 6.55
CA ASP A 31 -10.92 27.55 5.49
C ASP A 31 -12.36 27.44 6.02
N ILE A 32 -13.34 27.77 5.17
CA ILE A 32 -14.78 27.77 5.48
C ILE A 32 -15.30 26.36 5.88
N SER A 33 -14.59 25.30 5.51
CA SER A 33 -14.94 23.93 5.89
C SER A 33 -13.71 23.01 5.85
N MET A 34 -13.78 21.89 6.57
CA MET A 34 -12.81 20.80 6.49
C MET A 34 -12.59 20.34 5.03
N ALA A 35 -13.65 20.31 4.21
CA ALA A 35 -13.55 19.92 2.81
C ALA A 35 -12.72 20.92 1.98
N ALA A 36 -12.88 22.23 2.25
CA ALA A 36 -12.08 23.27 1.61
C ALA A 36 -10.61 23.19 2.03
N TYR A 37 -10.35 23.00 3.32
CA TYR A 37 -9.00 22.74 3.84
C TYR A 37 -8.33 21.56 3.12
N CYS A 38 -9.01 20.40 3.09
CA CYS A 38 -8.50 19.20 2.44
C CYS A 38 -8.21 19.41 0.96
N ARG A 39 -9.01 20.22 0.23
CA ARG A 39 -8.74 20.57 -1.17
C ARG A 39 -7.47 21.40 -1.29
N ARG A 40 -7.34 22.46 -0.49
CA ARG A 40 -6.19 23.37 -0.51
C ARG A 40 -4.88 22.64 -0.20
N VAL A 41 -4.82 21.86 0.88
CA VAL A 41 -3.58 21.13 1.23
C VAL A 41 -3.22 20.03 0.23
N SER A 42 -4.21 19.50 -0.49
CA SER A 42 -3.97 18.50 -1.55
C SER A 42 -3.44 19.10 -2.87
N GLN A 43 -3.45 20.43 -3.03
CA GLN A 43 -2.85 21.09 -4.19
C GLN A 43 -1.32 21.05 -4.14
N THR A 44 -0.74 20.92 -2.94
CA THR A 44 0.71 20.87 -2.74
C THR A 44 1.16 19.41 -2.56
N PRO A 45 2.10 18.90 -3.36
CA PRO A 45 2.70 17.59 -3.13
C PRO A 45 3.37 17.50 -1.76
N LEU A 46 3.17 16.38 -1.06
CA LEU A 46 3.80 16.11 0.22
C LEU A 46 5.10 15.33 0.01
N ARG A 47 6.14 15.68 0.78
CA ARG A 47 7.39 14.93 0.82
C ARG A 47 7.22 13.74 1.78
N LEU A 48 7.42 12.54 1.24
CA LEU A 48 7.44 11.31 2.02
C LEU A 48 8.79 11.16 2.75
N PRO A 49 8.83 10.37 3.84
CA PRO A 49 10.09 10.09 4.57
C PRO A 49 11.17 9.44 3.71
N ASP A 50 10.76 8.69 2.68
CA ASP A 50 11.66 8.07 1.69
C ASP A 50 12.23 9.06 0.66
N GLY A 51 11.93 10.36 0.80
CA GLY A 51 12.40 11.42 -0.08
C GLY A 51 11.56 11.64 -1.34
N ARG A 52 10.61 10.76 -1.64
CA ARG A 52 9.70 10.94 -2.78
C ARG A 52 8.69 12.04 -2.50
N THR A 53 8.15 12.64 -3.54
CA THR A 53 7.02 13.57 -3.45
C THR A 53 5.77 12.91 -4.01
N PHE A 54 4.65 13.06 -3.32
CA PHE A 54 3.37 12.52 -3.74
C PHE A 54 2.24 13.50 -3.47
N GLN A 55 1.40 13.71 -4.48
CA GLN A 55 0.21 14.52 -4.35
C GLN A 55 -0.98 13.65 -3.94
N TYR A 56 -1.41 13.78 -2.69
CA TYR A 56 -2.55 13.05 -2.17
C TYR A 56 -3.87 13.70 -2.58
N LYS A 57 -4.92 12.88 -2.74
CA LYS A 57 -6.27 13.39 -3.02
C LYS A 57 -6.88 13.97 -1.74
N PRO A 58 -7.80 14.96 -1.85
CA PRO A 58 -8.49 15.54 -0.69
C PRO A 58 -9.20 14.52 0.20
N LYS A 59 -9.79 13.48 -0.42
CA LYS A 59 -10.43 12.38 0.32
C LYS A 59 -9.45 11.60 1.19
N THR A 60 -8.19 11.47 0.78
CA THR A 60 -7.15 10.77 1.55
C THR A 60 -6.78 11.56 2.80
N VAL A 61 -6.62 12.88 2.69
CA VAL A 61 -6.36 13.77 3.83
C VAL A 61 -7.53 13.74 4.83
N ALA A 62 -8.76 13.85 4.32
CA ALA A 62 -9.96 13.72 5.16
C ALA A 62 -10.02 12.38 5.88
N LYS A 63 -9.62 11.28 5.21
CA LYS A 63 -9.56 9.96 5.83
C LYS A 63 -8.52 9.89 6.95
N TRP A 64 -7.37 10.54 6.83
CA TRP A 64 -6.39 10.60 7.93
C TRP A 64 -6.98 11.27 9.17
N TYR A 65 -7.69 12.39 9.00
CA TYR A 65 -8.37 13.05 10.12
C TYR A 65 -9.38 12.12 10.80
N GLN A 66 -10.21 11.41 10.02
CA GLN A 66 -11.17 10.44 10.57
C GLN A 66 -10.49 9.27 11.31
N LEU A 67 -9.38 8.74 10.76
CA LEU A 67 -8.60 7.69 11.43
C LEU A 67 -8.03 8.19 12.76
N TYR A 68 -7.46 9.39 12.77
CA TYR A 68 -6.93 10.00 13.98
C TYR A 68 -8.01 10.24 15.03
N ALA A 69 -9.18 10.72 14.64
CA ALA A 69 -10.31 10.91 15.55
C ALA A 69 -10.80 9.60 16.20
N GLN A 70 -10.60 8.46 15.51
CA GLN A 70 -11.04 7.13 15.99
C GLN A 70 -9.97 6.38 16.79
N GLY A 71 -8.68 6.58 16.49
CA GLY A 71 -7.60 5.76 17.05
C GLY A 71 -6.27 6.48 17.21
N GLY A 72 -6.28 7.81 17.27
CA GLY A 72 -5.11 8.64 17.56
C GLY A 72 -3.95 8.46 16.58
N MET A 73 -2.71 8.60 17.09
CA MET A 73 -1.50 8.49 16.28
C MET A 73 -1.30 7.09 15.69
N GLU A 74 -1.65 6.04 16.43
CA GLU A 74 -1.49 4.66 15.97
C GLU A 74 -2.34 4.36 14.72
N ALA A 75 -3.53 4.96 14.63
CA ALA A 75 -4.39 4.85 13.46
C ALA A 75 -3.84 5.55 12.21
N LEU A 76 -2.87 6.48 12.37
CA LEU A 76 -2.17 7.13 11.27
C LEU A 76 -0.97 6.34 10.78
N THR A 77 -0.47 5.38 11.56
CA THR A 77 0.62 4.50 11.15
C THR A 77 0.20 3.70 9.92
N PRO A 78 0.97 3.72 8.82
CA PRO A 78 0.65 2.92 7.66
C PRO A 78 0.70 1.44 8.03
N ARG A 79 -0.47 0.81 8.14
CA ARG A 79 -0.55 -0.64 8.31
C ARG A 79 0.07 -1.30 7.09
N THR A 80 1.01 -2.21 7.33
CA THR A 80 1.43 -3.17 6.31
C THR A 80 0.18 -3.85 5.78
N ARG A 81 -0.16 -3.65 4.49
CA ARG A 81 -1.29 -4.34 3.88
C ARG A 81 -1.04 -5.85 3.99
N CYS A 82 -2.02 -6.60 4.44
CA CYS A 82 -1.99 -8.07 4.39
C CYS A 82 -1.86 -8.59 2.95
N ASP A 83 -2.19 -7.76 1.96
CA ASP A 83 -2.09 -8.07 0.52
C ASP A 83 -0.68 -7.85 -0.06
N LYS A 84 0.33 -7.57 0.76
CA LYS A 84 1.71 -7.45 0.29
C LYS A 84 2.28 -8.85 0.06
N GLY A 85 2.08 -9.38 -1.15
CA GLY A 85 2.71 -10.61 -1.65
C GLY A 85 1.82 -11.87 -1.67
N GLY A 86 0.67 -11.85 -0.99
CA GLY A 86 -0.27 -12.97 -1.01
C GLY A 86 -1.35 -12.78 -2.05
N THR A 87 -1.10 -13.12 -3.32
CA THR A 87 -2.23 -13.49 -4.17
C THR A 87 -2.87 -14.72 -3.53
N ARG A 88 -4.07 -14.59 -2.96
CA ARG A 88 -4.92 -15.68 -2.41
C ARG A 88 -5.16 -16.86 -3.37
N VAL A 89 -4.61 -16.77 -4.58
CA VAL A 89 -4.90 -17.54 -5.77
C VAL A 89 -3.70 -18.42 -6.16
N ILE A 90 -2.47 -18.08 -5.73
CA ILE A 90 -1.26 -18.86 -6.02
C ILE A 90 -0.85 -19.56 -4.73
N THR A 91 -0.96 -20.88 -4.72
CA THR A 91 -0.48 -21.72 -3.62
C THR A 91 1.06 -21.74 -3.61
N GLU A 92 1.66 -22.10 -2.48
CA GLU A 92 3.12 -22.24 -2.35
C GLU A 92 3.67 -23.28 -3.36
N GLU A 93 2.90 -24.35 -3.60
CA GLU A 93 3.17 -25.36 -4.63
C GLU A 93 3.20 -24.77 -6.05
N ALA A 94 2.27 -23.87 -6.38
CA ALA A 94 2.27 -23.18 -7.66
C ALA A 94 3.47 -22.24 -7.82
N GLU A 95 3.88 -21.55 -6.75
CA GLU A 95 5.07 -20.70 -6.79
C GLU A 95 6.36 -21.51 -7.00
N GLU A 96 6.49 -22.66 -6.34
CA GLU A 96 7.62 -23.57 -6.55
C GLU A 96 7.62 -24.14 -7.97
N GLY A 97 6.45 -24.53 -8.48
CA GLY A 97 6.27 -24.97 -9.86
C GLY A 97 6.70 -23.91 -10.89
N ILE A 98 6.32 -22.64 -10.68
CA ILE A 98 6.76 -21.51 -11.53
C ILE A 98 8.28 -21.38 -11.51
N ARG A 99 8.89 -21.40 -10.32
CA ARG A 99 10.36 -21.28 -10.15
C ARG A 99 11.10 -22.42 -10.84
N ARG A 100 10.59 -23.65 -10.71
CA ARG A 100 11.14 -24.84 -11.37
C ARG A 100 11.07 -24.70 -12.90
N LEU A 101 9.89 -24.39 -13.45
CA LEU A 101 9.69 -24.25 -14.89
C LEU A 101 10.52 -23.11 -15.49
N ARG A 102 10.70 -22.00 -14.76
CA ARG A 102 11.58 -20.92 -15.20
C ARG A 102 13.06 -21.30 -15.25
N ARG A 103 13.50 -22.17 -14.34
CA ARG A 103 14.88 -22.66 -14.29
C ARG A 103 15.14 -23.70 -15.38
N GLU A 104 14.25 -24.66 -15.54
CA GLU A 104 14.37 -25.74 -16.54
C GLU A 104 14.15 -25.24 -17.97
N TYR A 105 13.25 -24.27 -18.16
CA TYR A 105 12.86 -23.77 -19.48
C TYR A 105 12.83 -22.22 -19.50
N PRO A 106 14.01 -21.57 -19.54
CA PRO A 106 14.11 -20.10 -19.46
C PRO A 106 13.40 -19.38 -20.62
N ARG A 107 13.16 -20.05 -21.75
CA ARG A 107 12.47 -19.51 -22.93
C ARG A 107 10.94 -19.59 -22.85
N LEU A 108 10.34 -20.31 -21.89
CA LEU A 108 8.88 -20.35 -21.76
C LEU A 108 8.34 -18.96 -21.45
N ASN A 109 7.20 -18.59 -22.01
CA ASN A 109 6.49 -17.38 -21.59
C ASN A 109 5.56 -17.69 -20.41
N ALA A 110 5.03 -16.65 -19.76
CA ALA A 110 4.21 -16.81 -18.57
C ALA A 110 2.92 -17.61 -18.83
N THR A 111 2.34 -17.49 -20.04
CA THR A 111 1.17 -18.26 -20.47
C THR A 111 1.46 -19.76 -20.52
N GLN A 112 2.59 -20.15 -21.10
CA GLN A 112 2.97 -21.57 -21.21
C GLN A 112 3.29 -22.18 -19.85
N ILE A 113 3.90 -21.41 -18.94
CA ILE A 113 4.13 -21.83 -17.56
C ILE A 113 2.79 -22.08 -16.86
N ARG A 114 1.82 -21.17 -17.02
CA ARG A 114 0.47 -21.34 -16.48
C ARG A 114 -0.21 -22.59 -17.05
N GLU A 115 -0.19 -22.78 -18.38
CA GLU A 115 -0.79 -23.96 -19.02
C GLU A 115 -0.22 -25.25 -18.46
N LYS A 116 1.10 -25.30 -18.26
CA LYS A 116 1.77 -26.46 -17.67
C LYS A 116 1.35 -26.70 -16.21
N LEU A 117 1.25 -25.65 -15.40
CA LEU A 117 0.80 -25.77 -14.01
C LEU A 117 -0.68 -26.16 -13.89
N VAL A 118 -1.52 -25.76 -14.86
CA VAL A 118 -2.91 -26.21 -14.94
C VAL A 118 -3.01 -27.68 -15.37
N GLN A 119 -2.18 -28.12 -16.32
CA GLN A 119 -2.09 -29.53 -16.74
C GLN A 119 -1.60 -30.43 -15.60
N ASP A 120 -0.61 -29.97 -14.84
CA ASP A 120 -0.04 -30.71 -13.71
C ASP A 120 -0.97 -30.69 -12.46
N GLY A 121 -2.14 -30.01 -12.54
CA GLY A 121 -3.13 -29.93 -11.45
C GLY A 121 -2.77 -28.99 -10.30
N VAL A 122 -1.65 -28.28 -10.42
CA VAL A 122 -1.07 -27.40 -9.40
C VAL A 122 -1.77 -26.04 -9.33
N LEU A 123 -2.36 -25.59 -10.45
CA LEU A 123 -3.06 -24.31 -10.55
C LEU A 123 -4.46 -24.48 -11.14
N ALA A 124 -5.46 -23.76 -10.58
CA ALA A 124 -6.79 -23.72 -11.18
C ALA A 124 -6.80 -22.93 -12.50
N ALA A 125 -7.57 -23.38 -13.49
CA ALA A 125 -7.70 -22.68 -14.78
C ALA A 125 -8.29 -21.26 -14.66
N THR A 126 -8.93 -20.94 -13.55
CA THR A 126 -9.52 -19.62 -13.24
C THR A 126 -8.47 -18.55 -12.92
N VAL A 127 -7.21 -18.93 -12.67
CA VAL A 127 -6.13 -17.99 -12.38
C VAL A 127 -5.67 -17.31 -13.65
N SER A 128 -5.80 -15.99 -13.73
CA SER A 128 -5.29 -15.18 -14.85
C SER A 128 -3.92 -14.63 -14.51
N VAL A 129 -2.98 -14.76 -15.45
CA VAL A 129 -1.68 -14.09 -15.39
C VAL A 129 -1.82 -12.81 -16.22
N ILE A 130 -1.69 -11.65 -15.56
CA ILE A 130 -1.78 -10.31 -16.17
C ILE A 130 -0.36 -9.78 -16.37
#